data_AF-A0A4S9BHP7-F1
#
_entry.id   AF-A0A4S9BHP7-F1
#
_cell.length_a   1.000
_cell.length_b   1.000
_cell.length_c   1.000
_cell.angle_alpha   90.00
_cell.angle_beta   90.00
_cell.angle_gamma   90.00
#
_symmetry.space_group_name_H-M   'P 1'
#
loop_
_entity.id
_entity.type
_entity.pdbx_description
1 polymer ?
#
loop_
_entity_poly.entity_id
_entity_poly.type
_entity_poly.pdbx_seq_one_letter_code
_entity_poly.pdbx_strand_id
1 'polypeptide(L)'
;MCESLRGMIESWRCGAALRHGPGATSSSSDSDFLAGALSRNSTIREALRPQLDLRSFSTHRRLHLSTTSSPAIRATTSLGVNMFARRSLSVKALPTTTSFVQTQLRCLHAKVDAKDIPKPTPFVPDSQTFLTLIGRKMSQHAQKIPDWNALFSLSSPQLRELGVEPARSRRYLLHWRNKFRQGSFGIGGDLTDVQDGVGELKIVEVPAASGTATLTSSPGMRKIVVNVPAGQDKPSLPLDKVRPVQGTKVIRSNLISGPYVEAIKERPGTAKIVAKDGLWEIKRGHKIDGGERRKAEVRYKRRVEERKTTRG
;
A
#
# COMPACT_ATOMS: atom_id res chain seq x y z
N MET A 1 31.63 -54.00 -24.31
CA MET A 1 31.36 -53.32 -25.59
C MET A 1 31.02 -51.88 -25.24
N CYS A 2 32.05 -51.05 -25.03
CA CYS A 2 32.62 -50.10 -26.00
C CYS A 2 31.58 -49.03 -26.38
N GLU A 3 31.60 -47.85 -25.75
CA GLU A 3 32.34 -46.64 -26.18
C GLU A 3 31.91 -46.08 -27.54
N SER A 4 31.18 -44.97 -27.50
CA SER A 4 31.05 -43.94 -28.56
C SER A 4 30.05 -42.90 -28.05
N LEU A 5 30.24 -41.58 -28.06
CA LEU A 5 31.25 -40.72 -28.69
C LEU A 5 31.20 -39.37 -27.94
N ARG A 6 32.37 -38.88 -27.50
CA ARG A 6 32.64 -37.45 -27.25
C ARG A 6 33.08 -36.83 -28.58
N GLY A 7 32.79 -35.56 -28.83
CA GLY A 7 33.55 -34.76 -29.80
C GLY A 7 32.89 -33.46 -30.28
N MET A 8 33.73 -32.41 -30.39
CA MET A 8 33.54 -31.02 -30.91
C MET A 8 32.87 -30.04 -29.92
N ILE A 9 33.49 -29.02 -29.30
CA ILE A 9 34.70 -28.18 -29.47
C ILE A 9 34.76 -27.34 -30.77
N GLU A 10 35.02 -26.03 -30.56
CA GLU A 10 35.52 -24.96 -31.46
C GLU A 10 34.43 -24.14 -32.18
N SER A 11 34.50 -22.83 -32.39
CA SER A 11 35.47 -21.77 -32.10
C SER A 11 34.80 -20.45 -32.56
N TRP A 12 34.70 -19.43 -31.71
CA TRP A 12 34.48 -18.04 -32.16
C TRP A 12 35.35 -17.09 -31.33
N ARG A 13 36.55 -16.79 -31.86
CA ARG A 13 37.40 -15.65 -31.50
C ARG A 13 38.17 -15.18 -32.75
N CYS A 14 38.52 -13.88 -32.73
CA CYS A 14 39.21 -13.04 -33.74
C CYS A 14 38.31 -12.48 -34.85
N GLY A 15 38.39 -11.22 -35.26
CA GLY A 15 39.25 -10.05 -34.97
C GLY A 15 38.75 -8.90 -35.88
N ALA A 16 38.81 -7.61 -35.56
CA ALA A 16 39.93 -6.65 -35.76
C ALA A 16 39.29 -5.24 -35.56
N ALA A 17 39.80 -4.30 -34.76
CA ALA A 17 41.02 -3.50 -34.85
C ALA A 17 41.06 -2.51 -36.04
N LEU A 18 41.04 -1.19 -35.73
CA LEU A 18 41.63 0.00 -36.39
C LEU A 18 40.84 1.26 -35.96
N ARG A 19 41.34 2.48 -35.78
CA ARG A 19 42.59 3.12 -35.29
C ARG A 19 42.33 4.64 -35.41
N HIS A 20 42.85 5.40 -34.45
CA HIS A 20 43.31 6.81 -34.50
C HIS A 20 42.40 8.00 -34.90
N GLY A 21 42.47 9.04 -34.05
CA GLY A 21 42.44 10.44 -34.45
C GLY A 21 42.17 11.42 -33.29
N PRO A 22 43.20 12.10 -32.73
CA PRO A 22 43.04 13.25 -31.82
C PRO A 22 43.19 14.58 -32.60
N GLY A 23 42.48 15.62 -32.14
CA GLY A 23 42.60 16.99 -32.69
C GLY A 23 42.32 18.05 -31.61
N ALA A 24 43.38 18.78 -31.27
CA ALA A 24 43.39 20.06 -30.55
C ALA A 24 42.89 21.19 -31.49
N THR A 25 42.67 22.47 -31.18
CA THR A 25 43.27 23.45 -30.25
C THR A 25 42.41 24.74 -30.29
N SER A 26 42.39 25.48 -29.16
CA SER A 26 42.45 26.95 -28.99
C SER A 26 41.50 27.95 -29.71
N SER A 27 40.87 28.84 -28.92
CA SER A 27 41.02 30.33 -28.94
C SER A 27 39.85 30.97 -28.16
N SER A 28 40.06 31.64 -27.01
CA SER A 28 40.54 33.03 -26.83
C SER A 28 39.43 34.09 -26.92
N SER A 29 39.07 34.69 -25.77
CA SER A 29 38.74 36.11 -25.53
C SER A 29 38.24 36.23 -24.08
N ASP A 30 39.05 36.70 -23.14
CA ASP A 30 39.22 38.13 -22.77
C ASP A 30 37.93 38.79 -22.26
N SER A 31 37.86 39.08 -20.95
CA SER A 31 38.12 40.43 -20.42
C SER A 31 37.55 40.60 -19.00
N ASP A 32 38.41 41.16 -18.14
CA ASP A 32 38.20 41.67 -16.79
C ASP A 32 37.10 42.73 -16.67
N PHE A 33 36.45 42.89 -15.51
CA PHE A 33 36.36 44.18 -14.79
C PHE A 33 35.60 44.12 -13.44
N LEU A 34 36.29 44.60 -12.38
CA LEU A 34 35.85 45.29 -11.14
C LEU A 34 34.94 44.55 -10.13
N ALA A 35 35.39 44.28 -8.90
CA ALA A 35 35.64 45.20 -7.78
C ALA A 35 34.37 45.81 -7.13
N GLY A 36 34.24 45.66 -5.81
CA GLY A 36 33.63 46.71 -4.97
C GLY A 36 32.59 46.30 -3.90
N ALA A 37 32.96 46.60 -2.65
CA ALA A 37 32.13 47.00 -1.50
C ALA A 37 31.26 45.92 -0.80
N LEU A 38 31.49 45.54 0.47
CA LEU A 38 31.41 46.29 1.75
C LEU A 38 30.08 47.04 1.99
N SER A 39 29.23 46.51 2.88
CA SER A 39 28.37 47.24 3.84
C SER A 39 27.60 46.21 4.69
N ARG A 40 27.96 45.84 5.94
CA ARG A 40 27.80 46.53 7.23
C ARG A 40 26.52 47.36 7.40
N ASN A 41 25.61 46.90 8.26
CA ASN A 41 25.01 47.64 9.39
C ASN A 41 23.78 46.86 9.94
N SER A 42 23.85 46.35 11.18
CA SER A 42 23.44 46.99 12.46
C SER A 42 22.00 46.56 12.83
N THR A 43 21.83 45.68 13.82
CA THR A 43 21.65 46.06 15.23
C THR A 43 20.50 47.05 15.43
N ILE A 44 19.33 46.53 15.79
CA ILE A 44 18.35 47.26 16.62
C ILE A 44 17.92 46.32 17.74
N ARG A 45 18.27 46.73 18.96
CA ARG A 45 17.63 46.35 20.23
C ARG A 45 16.24 46.99 20.26
N GLU A 46 15.24 46.32 20.84
CA GLU A 46 14.32 47.00 21.76
C GLU A 46 13.60 45.94 22.59
N ALA A 47 13.68 46.09 23.90
CA ALA A 47 13.00 45.28 24.88
C ALA A 47 11.66 45.92 25.24
N LEU A 48 10.60 45.13 25.49
CA LEU A 48 9.48 45.51 26.37
C LEU A 48 8.68 44.26 26.77
N ARG A 49 8.92 43.80 28.00
CA ARG A 49 7.87 43.27 28.91
C ARG A 49 7.05 44.48 29.40
N PRO A 50 5.79 44.37 29.90
CA PRO A 50 5.38 43.34 30.86
C PRO A 50 3.87 42.97 30.89
N GLN A 51 3.53 42.22 31.95
CA GLN A 51 2.25 42.12 32.66
C GLN A 51 1.23 41.04 32.23
N LEU A 52 1.07 40.15 33.21
CA LEU A 52 -0.01 39.23 33.54
C LEU A 52 -1.41 39.72 33.15
N ASP A 53 -2.26 38.79 32.70
CA ASP A 53 -3.67 38.87 33.06
C ASP A 53 -4.29 37.47 33.22
N LEU A 54 -4.77 37.21 34.43
CA LEU A 54 -5.52 36.03 34.85
C LEU A 54 -6.99 36.28 34.53
N ARG A 55 -7.57 35.57 33.55
CA ARG A 55 -9.03 35.45 33.45
C ARG A 55 -9.48 34.03 33.14
N SER A 56 -9.90 33.40 34.22
CA SER A 56 -10.92 32.36 34.32
C SER A 56 -12.00 32.46 33.24
N PHE A 57 -12.22 31.37 32.50
CA PHE A 57 -13.54 31.02 31.99
C PHE A 57 -13.78 29.52 32.17
N SER A 58 -14.48 29.24 33.27
CA SER A 58 -15.26 28.03 33.50
C SER A 58 -16.34 27.90 32.42
N THR A 59 -16.38 26.75 31.73
CA THR A 59 -17.62 26.23 31.17
C THR A 59 -17.67 24.72 31.35
N HIS A 60 -18.66 24.29 32.13
CA HIS A 60 -19.04 22.90 32.35
C HIS A 60 -19.46 22.23 31.03
N ARG A 61 -18.89 21.06 30.72
CA ARG A 61 -19.57 20.09 29.84
C ARG A 61 -19.48 18.67 30.38
N ARG A 62 -20.53 18.38 31.13
CA ARG A 62 -21.15 17.10 31.49
C ARG A 62 -20.90 15.98 30.46
N LEU A 63 -20.22 14.91 30.88
CA LEU A 63 -20.22 13.61 30.20
C LEU A 63 -21.01 12.62 31.06
N HIS A 64 -22.18 12.20 30.56
CA HIS A 64 -22.89 11.04 31.08
C HIS A 64 -22.23 9.77 30.48
N LEU A 65 -21.62 8.95 31.33
CA LEU A 65 -21.27 7.57 31.01
C LEU A 65 -22.53 6.71 31.23
N SER A 66 -23.03 6.10 30.16
CA SER A 66 -24.00 5.00 30.26
C SER A 66 -23.27 3.66 30.24
N THR A 67 -23.13 3.10 31.44
CA THR A 67 -22.73 1.72 31.71
C THR A 67 -23.78 0.78 31.16
N THR A 68 -23.44 -0.06 30.18
CA THR A 68 -24.28 -1.21 29.77
C THR A 68 -23.78 -2.44 30.52
N SER A 69 -24.55 -2.87 31.51
CA SER A 69 -24.36 -4.10 32.25
C SER A 69 -24.94 -5.28 31.46
N SER A 70 -24.13 -6.34 31.37
CA SER A 70 -24.47 -7.63 30.78
C SER A 70 -25.05 -8.53 31.87
N PRO A 71 -26.23 -9.16 31.69
CA PRO A 71 -26.66 -10.21 32.61
C PRO A 71 -26.20 -11.59 32.13
N ALA A 72 -25.54 -12.30 33.04
CA ALA A 72 -25.17 -13.69 32.93
C ALA A 72 -26.41 -14.60 33.03
N ILE A 73 -26.54 -15.54 32.10
CA ILE A 73 -27.56 -16.58 32.12
C ILE A 73 -27.03 -17.76 32.95
N ARG A 74 -27.63 -18.01 34.12
CA ARG A 74 -27.51 -19.28 34.83
C ARG A 74 -28.61 -20.22 34.36
N ALA A 75 -28.22 -21.42 33.96
CA ALA A 75 -29.11 -22.54 33.70
C ALA A 75 -29.43 -23.26 35.02
N THR A 76 -30.71 -23.48 35.29
CA THR A 76 -31.17 -24.43 36.31
C THR A 76 -32.21 -25.35 35.67
N THR A 77 -31.88 -26.64 35.66
CA THR A 77 -32.75 -27.78 35.39
C THR A 77 -33.89 -27.87 36.39
N SER A 78 -35.12 -28.06 35.92
CA SER A 78 -36.16 -28.75 36.68
C SER A 78 -36.95 -29.69 35.78
N LEU A 79 -37.06 -30.94 36.23
CA LEU A 79 -37.92 -31.98 35.69
C LEU A 79 -39.36 -31.69 36.13
N GLY A 80 -40.29 -31.70 35.18
CA GLY A 80 -41.71 -31.54 35.45
C GLY A 80 -42.53 -32.25 34.37
N VAL A 81 -42.86 -33.52 34.65
CA VAL A 81 -43.89 -34.28 33.94
C VAL A 81 -45.22 -33.55 34.18
N ASN A 82 -45.97 -33.21 33.12
CA ASN A 82 -47.37 -32.89 33.31
C ASN A 82 -48.26 -33.29 32.12
N MET A 83 -49.41 -33.80 32.51
CA MET A 83 -50.39 -34.55 31.74
C MET A 83 -51.05 -33.77 30.61
N PHE A 84 -51.43 -34.53 29.58
CA PHE A 84 -52.39 -34.18 28.56
C PHE A 84 -53.75 -33.79 29.16
N ALA A 85 -54.19 -32.56 28.92
CA ALA A 85 -55.60 -32.18 29.01
C ALA A 85 -55.99 -31.46 27.72
N ARG A 86 -56.74 -32.17 26.85
CA ARG A 86 -57.31 -31.63 25.61
C ARG A 86 -58.44 -30.67 25.96
N ARG A 87 -58.22 -29.36 25.75
CA ARG A 87 -59.32 -28.38 25.67
C ARG A 87 -59.56 -28.08 24.20
N SER A 88 -60.75 -28.44 23.72
CA SER A 88 -61.26 -28.08 22.40
C SER A 88 -61.55 -26.59 22.35
N LEU A 89 -60.78 -25.85 21.55
CA LEU A 89 -61.08 -24.45 21.25
C LEU A 89 -61.98 -24.39 20.01
N SER A 90 -63.14 -23.76 20.18
CA SER A 90 -64.10 -23.45 19.13
C SER A 90 -63.47 -22.47 18.11
N VAL A 91 -63.32 -22.91 16.87
CA VAL A 91 -62.80 -22.10 15.76
C VAL A 91 -63.93 -21.20 15.26
N LYS A 92 -63.94 -19.94 15.72
CA LYS A 92 -64.71 -18.88 15.04
C LYS A 92 -63.91 -18.40 13.85
N ALA A 93 -64.47 -18.57 12.65
CA ALA A 93 -63.89 -18.10 11.40
C ALA A 93 -63.77 -16.56 11.41
N LEU A 94 -62.55 -16.06 11.26
CA LEU A 94 -62.27 -14.65 10.97
C LEU A 94 -62.38 -14.42 9.45
N PRO A 95 -62.89 -13.26 9.00
CA PRO A 95 -62.92 -12.91 7.59
C PRO A 95 -61.48 -12.84 7.08
N THR A 96 -61.18 -13.64 6.06
CA THR A 96 -59.90 -13.63 5.36
C THR A 96 -59.76 -12.28 4.65
N THR A 97 -59.11 -11.32 5.31
CA THR A 97 -58.58 -10.15 4.64
C THR A 97 -57.34 -10.61 3.90
N THR A 98 -57.47 -10.85 2.60
CA THR A 98 -56.33 -11.05 1.69
C THR A 98 -55.44 -9.82 1.77
N SER A 99 -54.41 -9.89 2.61
CA SER A 99 -53.31 -8.94 2.55
C SER A 99 -52.56 -9.20 1.26
N PHE A 100 -52.69 -8.28 0.31
CA PHE A 100 -51.80 -8.22 -0.84
C PHE A 100 -50.38 -8.02 -0.31
N VAL A 101 -49.60 -9.09 -0.22
CA VAL A 101 -48.16 -8.99 0.00
C VAL A 101 -47.62 -8.35 -1.26
N GLN A 102 -47.42 -7.04 -1.21
CA GLN A 102 -46.76 -6.29 -2.27
C GLN A 102 -45.32 -6.79 -2.34
N THR A 103 -45.09 -7.84 -3.13
CA THR A 103 -43.73 -8.27 -3.50
C THR A 103 -43.08 -7.09 -4.18
N GLN A 104 -42.20 -6.42 -3.45
CA GLN A 104 -41.34 -5.37 -3.95
C GLN A 104 -40.37 -6.02 -4.95
N LEU A 105 -40.82 -6.21 -6.18
CA LEU A 105 -39.99 -6.56 -7.33
C LEU A 105 -39.15 -5.33 -7.64
N ARG A 106 -38.04 -5.18 -6.92
CA ARG A 106 -37.04 -4.16 -7.21
C ARG A 106 -36.28 -4.57 -8.47
N CYS A 107 -36.89 -4.36 -9.63
CA CYS A 107 -36.22 -4.40 -10.92
C CYS A 107 -35.40 -3.11 -11.10
N LEU A 108 -34.48 -2.84 -10.17
CA LEU A 108 -33.58 -1.70 -10.25
C LEU A 108 -32.34 -2.11 -11.03
N HIS A 109 -32.54 -2.41 -12.32
CA HIS A 109 -31.46 -2.39 -13.30
C HIS A 109 -31.27 -0.93 -13.74
N ALA A 110 -30.90 -0.05 -12.80
CA ALA A 110 -30.32 1.22 -13.21
C ALA A 110 -29.12 0.85 -14.08
N LYS A 111 -29.11 1.30 -15.34
CA LYS A 111 -27.95 1.21 -16.22
C LYS A 111 -26.85 1.98 -15.49
N VAL A 112 -25.97 1.25 -14.80
CA VAL A 112 -24.82 1.85 -14.14
C VAL A 112 -23.93 2.34 -15.27
N ASP A 113 -23.68 3.64 -15.29
CA ASP A 113 -22.80 4.24 -16.29
C ASP A 113 -21.45 3.51 -16.33
N ALA A 114 -20.88 3.43 -17.53
CA ALA A 114 -19.59 2.80 -17.71
C ALA A 114 -18.57 3.48 -16.80
N LYS A 115 -17.93 2.70 -15.93
CA LYS A 115 -17.00 3.24 -14.94
C LYS A 115 -15.77 3.82 -15.61
N ASP A 116 -15.42 5.06 -15.25
CA ASP A 116 -14.24 5.74 -15.74
C ASP A 116 -12.97 4.89 -15.65
N ILE A 117 -12.13 5.02 -16.67
CA ILE A 117 -10.83 4.36 -16.74
C ILE A 117 -9.81 5.33 -16.12
N PRO A 118 -9.16 4.95 -15.01
CA PRO A 118 -8.17 5.80 -14.36
C PRO A 118 -6.92 5.89 -15.23
N LYS A 119 -6.26 7.05 -15.23
CA LYS A 119 -4.97 7.23 -15.91
C LYS A 119 -3.88 6.37 -15.23
N PRO A 120 -2.92 5.82 -15.98
CA PRO A 120 -1.79 5.11 -15.39
C PRO A 120 -0.96 6.05 -14.51
N THR A 121 -0.40 5.51 -13.43
CA THR A 121 0.49 6.26 -12.54
C THR A 121 1.94 5.97 -12.94
N PRO A 122 2.91 6.87 -12.64
CA PRO A 122 4.31 6.61 -13.00
C PRO A 122 4.87 5.38 -12.26
N PHE A 123 4.33 5.06 -11.08
CA PHE A 123 4.65 3.81 -10.37
C PHE A 123 4.02 2.56 -11.01
N VAL A 124 2.93 2.70 -11.77
CA VAL A 124 2.21 1.61 -12.44
C VAL A 124 1.87 2.02 -13.88
N PRO A 125 2.85 1.95 -14.80
CA PRO A 125 2.66 2.43 -16.17
C PRO A 125 1.85 1.47 -17.05
N ASP A 126 1.92 0.16 -16.78
CA ASP A 126 1.37 -0.91 -17.60
C ASP A 126 0.49 -1.89 -16.80
N SER A 127 -0.32 -2.69 -17.52
CA SER A 127 -1.21 -3.67 -16.90
C SER A 127 -0.44 -4.82 -16.24
N GLN A 128 0.71 -5.22 -16.80
CA GLN A 128 1.53 -6.30 -16.27
C GLN A 128 2.19 -5.92 -14.95
N THR A 129 2.70 -4.69 -14.82
CA THR A 129 3.18 -4.17 -13.53
C THR A 129 2.06 -4.11 -12.51
N PHE A 130 0.85 -3.67 -12.88
CA PHE A 130 -0.30 -3.69 -11.96
C PHE A 130 -0.62 -5.11 -11.44
N LEU A 131 -0.68 -6.10 -12.33
CA LEU A 131 -0.96 -7.50 -11.98
C LEU A 131 0.14 -8.12 -11.11
N THR A 132 1.39 -7.71 -11.32
CA THR A 132 2.52 -8.13 -10.49
C THR A 132 2.44 -7.49 -9.09
N LEU A 133 2.17 -6.20 -9.00
CA LEU A 133 2.07 -5.49 -7.71
C LEU A 133 0.98 -6.06 -6.79
N ILE A 134 -0.19 -6.42 -7.32
CA ILE A 134 -1.28 -7.00 -6.51
C ILE A 134 -1.03 -8.43 -6.06
N GLY A 135 -0.03 -9.11 -6.65
CA GLY A 135 0.44 -10.44 -6.27
C GLY A 135 -0.54 -11.58 -6.55
N ARG A 136 -0.56 -12.59 -5.67
CA ARG A 136 -1.40 -13.80 -5.79
C ARG A 136 -1.27 -14.54 -7.13
N LYS A 137 -0.07 -14.50 -7.73
CA LYS A 137 0.22 -15.11 -9.04
C LYS A 137 -0.64 -14.54 -10.20
N MET A 138 -1.14 -13.31 -10.07
CA MET A 138 -1.91 -12.66 -11.14
C MET A 138 -1.08 -12.31 -12.37
N SER A 139 0.25 -12.22 -12.24
CA SER A 139 1.20 -12.06 -13.34
C SER A 139 1.07 -13.14 -14.42
N GLN A 140 0.60 -14.34 -14.07
CA GLN A 140 0.35 -15.45 -15.01
C GLN A 140 -0.71 -15.11 -16.06
N HIS A 141 -1.60 -14.18 -15.76
CA HIS A 141 -2.67 -13.76 -16.67
C HIS A 141 -2.34 -12.48 -17.44
N ALA A 142 -1.12 -11.93 -17.31
CA ALA A 142 -0.74 -10.68 -17.95
C ALA A 142 -0.86 -10.72 -19.47
N GLN A 143 -0.47 -11.82 -20.10
CA GLN A 143 -0.57 -12.01 -21.56
C GLN A 143 -2.02 -11.94 -22.08
N LYS A 144 -3.00 -12.23 -21.22
CA LYS A 144 -4.43 -12.22 -21.58
C LYS A 144 -5.03 -10.81 -21.49
N ILE A 145 -4.37 -9.91 -20.78
CA ILE A 145 -4.81 -8.54 -20.52
C ILE A 145 -3.62 -7.58 -20.70
N PRO A 146 -3.09 -7.45 -21.93
CA PRO A 146 -1.91 -6.60 -22.17
C PRO A 146 -2.25 -5.11 -22.08
N ASP A 147 -3.47 -4.70 -22.43
CA ASP A 147 -3.82 -3.29 -22.50
C ASP A 147 -4.37 -2.74 -21.19
N TRP A 148 -3.99 -1.50 -20.85
CA TRP A 148 -4.50 -0.77 -19.69
C TRP A 148 -6.02 -0.56 -19.77
N ASN A 149 -6.52 -0.20 -20.96
CA ASN A 149 -7.95 -0.01 -21.19
C ASN A 149 -8.72 -1.33 -21.01
N ALA A 150 -8.19 -2.44 -21.52
CA ALA A 150 -8.80 -3.75 -21.35
C ALA A 150 -8.86 -4.15 -19.87
N LEU A 151 -7.79 -3.92 -19.11
CA LEU A 151 -7.73 -4.20 -17.67
C LEU A 151 -8.91 -3.57 -16.90
N PHE A 152 -9.24 -2.31 -17.17
CA PHE A 152 -10.31 -1.59 -16.47
C PHE A 152 -11.70 -1.73 -17.09
N SER A 153 -11.80 -2.14 -18.37
CA SER A 153 -13.07 -2.27 -19.07
C SER A 153 -13.70 -3.66 -18.93
N LEU A 154 -12.88 -4.73 -18.96
CA LEU A 154 -13.37 -6.10 -18.99
C LEU A 154 -14.27 -6.44 -17.80
N SER A 155 -15.38 -7.11 -18.08
CA SER A 155 -16.34 -7.57 -17.08
C SER A 155 -15.98 -8.96 -16.52
N SER A 156 -16.65 -9.37 -15.44
CA SER A 156 -16.45 -10.71 -14.85
C SER A 156 -16.65 -11.89 -15.83
N PRO A 157 -17.72 -11.96 -16.64
CA PRO A 157 -17.86 -13.06 -17.61
C PRO A 157 -16.76 -13.04 -18.67
N GLN A 158 -16.42 -11.88 -19.23
CA GLN A 158 -15.34 -11.75 -20.21
C GLN A 158 -13.99 -12.21 -19.66
N LEU A 159 -13.67 -11.87 -18.40
CA LEU A 159 -12.45 -12.36 -17.74
C LEU A 159 -12.42 -13.89 -17.60
N ARG A 160 -13.58 -14.54 -17.44
CA ARG A 160 -13.66 -16.02 -17.42
C ARG A 160 -13.41 -16.60 -18.79
N GLU A 161 -13.98 -16.02 -19.83
CA GLU A 161 -13.81 -16.46 -21.22
C GLU A 161 -12.34 -16.35 -21.66
N LEU A 162 -11.65 -15.27 -21.27
CA LEU A 162 -10.21 -15.11 -21.45
C LEU A 162 -9.39 -16.09 -20.59
N GLY A 163 -10.02 -16.79 -19.64
CA GLY A 163 -9.41 -17.81 -18.78
C GLY A 163 -8.63 -17.24 -17.59
N VAL A 164 -9.09 -16.13 -17.01
CA VAL A 164 -8.64 -15.66 -15.69
C VAL A 164 -9.37 -16.48 -14.62
N GLU A 165 -8.84 -17.66 -14.37
CA GLU A 165 -9.32 -18.60 -13.37
C GLU A 165 -8.22 -18.87 -12.33
N PRO A 166 -8.57 -19.06 -11.04
CA PRO A 166 -9.90 -19.35 -10.48
C PRO A 166 -10.80 -18.11 -10.26
N ALA A 167 -12.12 -18.32 -10.12
CA ALA A 167 -13.11 -17.27 -9.81
C ALA A 167 -12.73 -16.34 -8.63
N ARG A 168 -11.99 -16.84 -7.63
CA ARG A 168 -11.48 -16.02 -6.51
C ARG A 168 -10.44 -15.00 -6.98
N SER A 169 -9.56 -15.34 -7.91
CA SER A 169 -8.55 -14.44 -8.51
C SER A 169 -9.24 -13.34 -9.32
N ARG A 170 -10.26 -13.70 -10.10
CA ARG A 170 -11.08 -12.73 -10.84
C ARG A 170 -11.81 -11.74 -9.92
N ARG A 171 -12.44 -12.20 -8.84
CA ARG A 171 -13.07 -11.30 -7.84
C ARG A 171 -12.04 -10.38 -7.18
N TYR A 172 -10.84 -10.90 -6.89
CA TYR A 172 -9.75 -10.13 -6.32
C TYR A 172 -9.24 -9.03 -7.26
N LEU A 173 -9.10 -9.32 -8.56
CA LEU A 173 -8.74 -8.34 -9.58
C LEU A 173 -9.78 -7.22 -9.67
N LEU A 174 -11.07 -7.56 -9.72
CA LEU A 174 -12.16 -6.58 -9.77
C LEU A 174 -12.18 -5.69 -8.52
N HIS A 175 -11.89 -6.25 -7.35
CA HIS A 175 -11.76 -5.50 -6.11
C HIS A 175 -10.62 -4.48 -6.19
N TRP A 176 -9.44 -4.90 -6.64
CA TRP A 176 -8.29 -4.01 -6.80
C TRP A 176 -8.49 -2.93 -7.87
N ARG A 177 -9.16 -3.25 -8.98
CA ARG A 177 -9.56 -2.25 -9.99
C ARG A 177 -10.45 -1.16 -9.41
N ASN A 178 -11.44 -1.54 -8.59
CA ASN A 178 -12.31 -0.57 -7.93
C ASN A 178 -11.52 0.30 -6.92
N LYS A 179 -10.59 -0.28 -6.16
CA LYS A 179 -9.70 0.49 -5.27
C LYS A 179 -8.84 1.50 -6.01
N PHE A 180 -8.26 1.08 -7.14
CA PHE A 180 -7.44 1.95 -7.97
C PHE A 180 -8.24 3.12 -8.55
N ARG A 181 -9.48 2.87 -9.00
CA ARG A 181 -10.42 3.94 -9.42
C ARG A 181 -10.75 4.94 -8.32
N GLN A 182 -10.82 4.48 -7.08
CA GLN A 182 -11.09 5.33 -5.91
C GLN A 182 -9.85 6.11 -5.44
N GLY A 183 -8.70 5.95 -6.09
CA GLY A 183 -7.44 6.54 -5.64
C GLY A 183 -6.88 5.90 -4.36
N SER A 184 -7.42 4.75 -3.94
CA SER A 184 -6.92 3.99 -2.79
C SER A 184 -5.83 3.02 -3.26
N PHE A 185 -4.63 3.57 -3.39
CA PHE A 185 -3.46 2.80 -3.79
C PHE A 185 -2.79 2.11 -2.59
N GLY A 186 -1.92 1.14 -2.86
CA GLY A 186 -1.01 0.62 -1.86
C GLY A 186 0.21 1.51 -1.68
N ILE A 187 1.20 1.03 -0.93
CA ILE A 187 2.47 1.73 -0.72
C ILE A 187 3.11 2.10 -2.07
N GLY A 188 3.52 3.36 -2.22
CA GLY A 188 4.18 3.86 -3.42
C GLY A 188 3.26 4.23 -4.60
N GLY A 189 1.94 4.04 -4.50
CA GLY A 189 1.03 4.39 -5.59
C GLY A 189 0.82 5.90 -5.79
N ASP A 190 1.17 6.70 -4.78
CA ASP A 190 1.13 8.16 -4.77
C ASP A 190 2.43 8.83 -5.27
N LEU A 191 3.44 8.03 -5.63
CA LEU A 191 4.72 8.52 -6.12
C LEU A 191 4.57 9.14 -7.51
N THR A 192 5.08 10.37 -7.68
CA THR A 192 5.17 11.09 -8.96
C THR A 192 6.45 10.78 -9.73
N ASP A 193 7.58 10.80 -9.03
CA ASP A 193 8.91 10.61 -9.60
C ASP A 193 9.33 9.16 -9.36
N VAL A 194 9.32 8.35 -10.41
CA VAL A 194 9.67 6.93 -10.37
C VAL A 194 10.59 6.63 -11.55
N GLN A 195 11.71 5.97 -11.30
CA GLN A 195 12.66 5.54 -12.33
C GLN A 195 12.82 4.02 -12.24
N ASP A 196 12.61 3.31 -13.34
CA ASP A 196 12.74 1.85 -13.44
C ASP A 196 11.94 1.07 -12.37
N GLY A 197 10.76 1.57 -12.00
CA GLY A 197 9.93 0.97 -10.95
C GLY A 197 10.47 1.18 -9.52
N VAL A 198 11.46 2.06 -9.36
CA VAL A 198 12.03 2.47 -8.08
C VAL A 198 11.66 3.91 -7.78
N GLY A 199 11.05 4.15 -6.63
CA GLY A 199 10.82 5.49 -6.09
C GLY A 199 11.78 5.79 -4.96
N GLU A 200 12.52 6.90 -5.05
CA GLU A 200 13.40 7.36 -3.99
C GLU A 200 12.67 8.32 -3.04
N LEU A 201 12.85 8.09 -1.75
CA LEU A 201 12.23 8.85 -0.68
C LEU A 201 13.31 9.58 0.09
N LYS A 202 13.05 10.85 0.42
CA LYS A 202 13.94 11.65 1.24
C LYS A 202 13.19 12.36 2.35
N ILE A 203 13.86 12.53 3.49
CA ILE A 203 13.37 13.39 4.57
C ILE A 203 13.65 14.84 4.20
N VAL A 204 12.60 15.65 4.13
CA VAL A 204 12.68 17.09 3.85
C VAL A 204 12.02 17.85 5.01
N GLU A 205 12.64 18.94 5.43
CA GLU A 205 12.07 19.88 6.40
C GLU A 205 11.17 20.87 5.66
N VAL A 206 9.90 20.91 6.06
CA VAL A 206 8.88 21.78 5.47
C VAL A 206 8.37 22.73 6.57
N PRO A 207 8.13 24.01 6.25
CA PRO A 207 7.55 24.94 7.21
C PRO A 207 6.22 24.41 7.74
N ALA A 208 6.07 24.39 9.06
CA ALA A 208 4.87 23.98 9.76
C ALA A 208 4.34 25.13 10.60
N ALA A 209 3.02 25.28 10.65
CA ALA A 209 2.38 26.20 11.60
C ALA A 209 2.84 25.84 13.03
N SER A 210 3.36 26.86 13.71
CA SER A 210 4.01 26.84 15.04
C SER A 210 3.62 25.66 15.94
N GLY A 211 4.61 24.89 16.39
CA GLY A 211 4.43 23.74 17.28
C GLY A 211 5.65 23.54 18.19
N THR A 212 5.42 22.91 19.34
CA THR A 212 6.45 22.55 20.31
C THR A 212 7.45 21.55 19.72
N ALA A 213 8.74 21.71 20.05
CA ALA A 213 9.82 20.88 19.51
C ALA A 213 9.61 19.40 19.87
N THR A 214 9.50 18.55 18.84
CA THR A 214 9.32 17.09 18.95
C THR A 214 10.37 16.42 18.05
N LEU A 215 10.63 15.11 18.19
CA LEU A 215 11.64 14.37 17.40
C LEU A 215 11.54 14.59 15.87
N THR A 216 10.34 14.87 15.35
CA THR A 216 10.07 15.12 13.93
C THR A 216 9.81 16.59 13.59
N SER A 217 9.78 17.49 14.59
CA SER A 217 9.36 18.88 14.41
C SER A 217 10.29 19.83 15.19
N SER A 218 10.97 20.73 14.50
CA SER A 218 11.67 21.86 15.11
C SER A 218 10.73 23.08 15.13
N PRO A 219 11.02 24.13 15.93
CA PRO A 219 10.17 25.32 15.98
C PRO A 219 9.95 25.90 14.57
N GLY A 220 8.71 25.81 14.07
CA GLY A 220 8.33 26.28 12.73
C GLY A 220 8.63 25.33 11.56
N MET A 221 9.23 24.15 11.78
CA MET A 221 9.56 23.19 10.71
C MET A 221 9.17 21.76 11.11
N ARG A 222 8.77 20.95 10.13
CA ARG A 222 8.49 19.52 10.31
C ARG A 222 9.21 18.68 9.28
N LYS A 223 9.74 17.54 9.71
CA LYS A 223 10.34 16.52 8.85
C LYS A 223 9.24 15.64 8.25
N ILE A 224 9.13 15.66 6.93
CA ILE A 224 8.23 14.78 6.18
C ILE A 224 9.00 13.94 5.18
N VAL A 225 8.47 12.77 4.85
CA VAL A 225 9.03 11.88 3.83
C VAL A 225 8.40 12.21 2.49
N VAL A 226 9.23 12.54 1.52
CA VAL A 226 8.83 13.07 0.22
C VAL A 226 9.45 12.25 -0.89
N ASN A 227 8.74 12.08 -1.99
CA ASN A 227 9.30 11.51 -3.20
C ASN A 227 10.22 12.51 -3.91
N VAL A 228 11.43 12.08 -4.23
CA VAL A 228 12.45 12.88 -4.90
C VAL A 228 12.95 12.12 -6.13
N PRO A 229 13.16 12.79 -7.28
CA PRO A 229 13.76 12.13 -8.44
C PRO A 229 15.12 11.53 -8.10
N ALA A 230 15.42 10.37 -8.72
CA ALA A 230 16.58 9.59 -8.34
C ALA A 230 17.88 10.39 -8.39
N GLY A 231 18.66 10.30 -7.33
CA GLY A 231 19.95 10.97 -7.24
C GLY A 231 19.90 12.45 -6.86
N GLN A 232 18.72 13.10 -6.80
CA GLN A 232 18.58 14.50 -6.38
C GLN A 232 18.28 14.65 -4.89
N ASP A 233 18.52 15.85 -4.37
CA ASP A 233 18.36 16.16 -2.95
C ASP A 233 17.09 16.94 -2.62
N LYS A 234 16.43 17.51 -3.63
CA LYS A 234 15.27 18.38 -3.49
C LYS A 234 14.10 17.84 -4.30
N PRO A 235 12.87 17.94 -3.79
CA PRO A 235 11.69 17.54 -4.55
C PRO A 235 11.53 18.40 -5.80
N SER A 236 10.92 17.82 -6.85
CA SER A 236 10.59 18.54 -8.09
C SER A 236 9.56 19.65 -7.85
N LEU A 237 8.65 19.44 -6.89
CA LEU A 237 7.61 20.40 -6.51
C LEU A 237 8.07 21.31 -5.35
N PRO A 238 7.58 22.57 -5.29
CA PRO A 238 7.91 23.49 -4.21
C PRO A 238 7.39 22.98 -2.87
N LEU A 239 8.15 23.23 -1.79
CA LEU A 239 7.95 22.65 -0.45
C LEU A 239 6.52 22.83 0.10
N ASP A 240 5.84 23.93 -0.25
CA ASP A 240 4.49 24.23 0.25
C ASP A 240 3.41 23.31 -0.32
N LYS A 241 3.63 22.74 -1.51
CA LYS A 241 2.68 21.84 -2.20
C LYS A 241 3.03 20.37 -2.05
N VAL A 242 4.16 20.08 -1.40
CA VAL A 242 4.65 18.72 -1.25
C VAL A 242 3.77 17.93 -0.28
N ARG A 243 3.30 16.77 -0.73
CA ARG A 243 2.54 15.84 0.10
C ARG A 243 3.46 14.75 0.66
N PRO A 244 3.29 14.37 1.94
CA PRO A 244 4.02 13.26 2.50
C PRO A 244 3.59 11.94 1.86
N VAL A 245 4.54 11.03 1.63
CA VAL A 245 4.28 9.72 1.04
C VAL A 245 3.51 8.83 2.02
N GLN A 246 2.39 8.27 1.57
CA GLN A 246 1.50 7.50 2.42
C GLN A 246 2.15 6.21 2.96
N GLY A 247 1.86 5.88 4.22
CA GLY A 247 2.37 4.65 4.86
C GLY A 247 3.84 4.72 5.30
N THR A 248 4.49 5.87 5.16
CA THR A 248 5.87 6.09 5.63
C THR A 248 5.90 7.02 6.84
N LYS A 249 6.89 6.83 7.70
CA LYS A 249 7.13 7.67 8.88
C LYS A 249 8.61 7.84 9.16
N VAL A 250 8.97 8.97 9.76
CA VAL A 250 10.30 9.21 10.30
C VAL A 250 10.34 8.66 11.72
N ILE A 251 11.23 7.69 12.02
CA ILE A 251 11.37 7.12 13.37
C ILE A 251 12.49 7.79 14.16
N ARG A 252 13.62 8.06 13.50
CA ARG A 252 14.79 8.75 14.05
C ARG A 252 15.18 9.88 13.12
N SER A 253 16.17 10.68 13.50
CA SER A 253 16.61 11.85 12.74
C SER A 253 16.75 11.61 11.23
N ASN A 254 17.33 10.46 10.84
CA ASN A 254 17.63 10.12 9.43
C ASN A 254 17.08 8.74 9.01
N LEU A 255 16.15 8.16 9.77
CA LEU A 255 15.63 6.80 9.49
C LEU A 255 14.16 6.84 9.10
N ILE A 256 13.90 6.47 7.85
CA ILE A 256 12.56 6.27 7.30
C ILE A 256 12.13 4.83 7.58
N SER A 257 10.88 4.67 8.04
CA SER A 257 10.26 3.36 8.24
C SER A 257 8.94 3.29 7.52
N GLY A 258 8.67 2.15 6.91
CA GLY A 258 7.42 1.83 6.24
C GLY A 258 7.44 0.39 5.76
N PRO A 259 6.27 -0.15 5.37
CA PRO A 259 6.22 -1.47 4.75
C PRO A 259 6.98 -1.43 3.42
N TYR A 260 7.91 -2.37 3.23
CA TYR A 260 8.69 -2.50 2.00
C TYR A 260 9.55 -1.28 1.62
N VAL A 261 9.85 -0.42 2.59
CA VAL A 261 10.79 0.70 2.44
C VAL A 261 12.19 0.22 2.81
N GLU A 262 13.14 0.36 1.89
CA GLU A 262 14.53 -0.03 2.09
C GLU A 262 15.40 1.22 2.22
N ALA A 263 16.10 1.38 3.35
CA ALA A 263 17.01 2.51 3.55
C ALA A 263 18.26 2.35 2.66
N ILE A 264 18.66 3.43 1.99
CA ILE A 264 19.88 3.45 1.18
C ILE A 264 21.04 3.77 2.13
N LYS A 265 21.99 2.84 2.30
CA LYS A 265 23.11 3.00 3.23
C LYS A 265 24.06 4.13 2.84
N GLU A 266 24.20 4.37 1.54
CA GLU A 266 25.12 5.37 0.98
C GLU A 266 24.69 6.81 1.27
N ARG A 267 23.38 7.05 1.40
CA ARG A 267 22.82 8.40 1.62
C ARG A 267 21.93 8.42 2.87
N PRO A 268 22.38 9.01 3.99
CA PRO A 268 21.58 9.05 5.21
C PRO A 268 20.31 9.88 5.00
N GLY A 269 19.17 9.39 5.49
CA GLY A 269 17.88 10.06 5.32
C GLY A 269 17.20 9.76 3.98
N THR A 270 17.78 8.87 3.16
CA THR A 270 17.19 8.40 1.90
C THR A 270 16.73 6.94 2.01
N ALA A 271 15.60 6.63 1.40
CA ALA A 271 15.10 5.27 1.26
C ALA A 271 14.57 5.05 -0.15
N LYS A 272 14.37 3.79 -0.54
CA LYS A 272 13.78 3.41 -1.81
C LYS A 272 12.59 2.48 -1.62
N ILE A 273 11.62 2.58 -2.51
CA ILE A 273 10.54 1.62 -2.69
C ILE A 273 10.71 1.00 -4.06
N VAL A 274 10.87 -0.31 -4.10
CA VAL A 274 11.02 -1.08 -5.35
C VAL A 274 9.69 -1.76 -5.67
N ALA A 275 9.20 -1.59 -6.89
CA ALA A 275 8.06 -2.33 -7.44
C ALA A 275 8.40 -3.82 -7.48
N LYS A 276 7.70 -4.62 -6.66
CA LYS A 276 7.91 -6.06 -6.55
C LYS A 276 6.60 -6.83 -6.51
N ASP A 277 6.69 -8.12 -6.80
CA ASP A 277 5.52 -9.01 -6.76
C ASP A 277 4.89 -9.01 -5.36
N GLY A 278 3.58 -8.80 -5.33
CA GLY A 278 2.79 -8.76 -4.11
C GLY A 278 3.07 -7.59 -3.17
N LEU A 279 3.63 -6.48 -3.67
CA LEU A 279 3.78 -5.25 -2.89
C LEU A 279 2.44 -4.76 -2.30
N TRP A 280 1.37 -4.89 -3.08
CA TRP A 280 0.00 -4.55 -2.69
C TRP A 280 -0.82 -5.80 -2.34
N GLU A 281 -0.20 -6.97 -2.19
CA GLU A 281 -0.96 -8.19 -1.94
C GLU A 281 -1.68 -8.15 -0.58
N ILE A 282 -3.00 -8.38 -0.62
CA ILE A 282 -3.75 -8.74 0.59
C ILE A 282 -3.43 -10.20 0.90
N LYS A 283 -2.48 -10.45 1.80
CA LYS A 283 -2.02 -11.81 2.13
C LYS A 283 -3.17 -12.67 2.66
N ARG A 284 -3.21 -13.93 2.23
CA ARG A 284 -4.16 -14.92 2.73
C ARG A 284 -3.58 -15.62 3.95
N GLY A 285 -4.40 -15.77 4.99
CA GLY A 285 -4.08 -16.66 6.09
C GLY A 285 -3.85 -18.08 5.57
N HIS A 286 -2.73 -18.67 5.95
CA HIS A 286 -2.44 -20.08 5.72
C HIS A 286 -2.25 -20.76 7.08
N LYS A 287 -2.52 -22.06 7.12
CA LYS A 287 -2.39 -22.83 8.36
C LYS A 287 -0.91 -23.14 8.61
N ILE A 288 -0.40 -22.77 9.77
CA ILE A 288 0.94 -23.14 10.23
C ILE A 288 0.85 -24.55 10.84
N ASP A 289 1.72 -25.49 10.41
CA ASP A 289 1.77 -26.89 10.89
C ASP A 289 0.38 -27.60 10.89
N GLY A 290 -0.41 -27.46 9.82
CA GLY A 290 -1.73 -28.09 9.71
C GLY A 290 -2.85 -27.39 10.51
N GLY A 291 -2.53 -26.28 11.19
CA GLY A 291 -3.44 -25.53 12.05
C GLY A 291 -3.52 -26.10 13.46
N GLU A 292 -4.24 -25.40 14.34
CA GLU A 292 -4.26 -25.68 15.78
C GLU A 292 -4.54 -27.15 16.13
N ARG A 293 -5.56 -27.76 15.51
CA ARG A 293 -5.97 -29.15 15.79
C ARG A 293 -4.92 -30.20 15.41
N ARG A 294 -4.16 -29.99 14.34
CA ARG A 294 -3.22 -31.00 13.79
C ARG A 294 -1.76 -30.69 14.10
N LYS A 295 -1.47 -29.57 14.76
CA LYS A 295 -0.10 -29.09 15.02
C LYS A 295 0.77 -30.12 15.75
N ALA A 296 0.25 -30.75 16.80
CA ALA A 296 0.99 -31.76 17.57
C ALA A 296 1.28 -33.01 16.73
N GLU A 297 0.28 -33.50 16.01
CA GLU A 297 0.39 -34.67 15.12
C GLU A 297 1.38 -34.44 13.99
N VAL A 298 1.27 -33.31 13.27
CA VAL A 298 2.15 -32.95 12.16
C VAL A 298 3.61 -32.84 12.64
N ARG A 299 3.84 -32.21 13.79
CA ARG A 299 5.18 -32.09 14.38
C ARG A 299 5.73 -33.43 14.87
N TYR A 300 4.88 -34.31 15.38
CA TYR A 300 5.31 -35.65 15.78
C TYR A 300 5.73 -36.47 14.57
N LYS A 301 4.90 -36.52 13.52
CA LYS A 301 5.20 -37.23 12.26
C LYS A 301 6.51 -36.72 11.63
N ARG A 302 6.66 -35.40 11.53
CA ARG A 302 7.90 -34.77 11.03
C ARG A 302 9.14 -35.19 11.83
N ARG A 303 9.06 -35.18 13.17
CA ARG A 303 10.18 -35.63 14.03
C ARG A 303 10.51 -37.11 13.87
N VAL A 304 9.50 -37.97 13.66
CA VAL A 304 9.72 -39.41 13.43
C VAL A 304 10.39 -39.65 12.09
N GLU A 305 9.97 -38.94 11.03
CA GLU A 305 10.60 -38.99 9.71
C GLU A 305 12.05 -38.51 9.75
N GLU A 306 12.33 -37.36 10.38
CA GLU A 306 13.69 -36.83 10.56
C GLU A 306 14.61 -37.82 11.30
N ARG A 307 14.10 -38.52 12.32
CA ARG A 307 14.88 -39.55 13.02
C ARG A 307 15.17 -40.76 12.16
N LYS A 308 14.23 -41.16 11.29
CA LYS A 308 14.42 -42.28 10.36
C LYS A 308 15.47 -41.93 9.30
N THR A 309 15.41 -40.73 8.72
CA THR A 309 16.37 -40.28 7.70
C THR A 309 17.78 -40.03 8.25
N THR A 310 17.92 -39.80 9.56
CA THR A 310 19.24 -39.58 10.18
C THR A 310 19.90 -40.88 10.64
N ARG A 311 19.11 -41.93 10.91
CA ARG A 311 19.59 -43.22 11.42
C ARG A 311 19.71 -44.31 10.35
N GLY A 312 18.97 -44.19 9.26
CA GLY A 312 19.09 -45.04 8.07
C GLY A 312 20.03 -44.39 7.08
#